data_AF-A0A9Q0YCC0-F1
#
_entry.id   AF-A0A9Q0YCC0-F1
#
_cell.length_a   1.000
_cell.length_b   1.000
_cell.length_c   1.000
_cell.angle_alpha   90.00
_cell.angle_beta   90.00
_cell.angle_gamma   90.00
#
_symmetry.space_group_name_H-M   'P 1'
#
loop_
_entity.id
_entity.type
_entity.pdbx_description
1 polymer ?
#
loop_
_entity_poly.entity_id
_entity_poly.type
_entity_poly.pdbx_seq_one_letter_code
_entity_poly.pdbx_strand_id
1 'polypeptide(L)'
;MNTDILTEADYSEQFKARYEGWRTLKPAFSSDIEWWDDVKSRIKQFTVEYCVARARRRREEFLSLCSRERNGDSAALHAIQQYLDQKLHGARVRARVQAEEKPTIKFYRDVTKYAIDRRIKAVRDVHGTVQKDPLDIVEVFKTFYEQLYTQADVDEGLHQSLLDNIDKTPSKEKNDGLGSPLTVDELWKAVAKMKGGKAPGSDGIPVEFYKRFMGTVGHDLRPPRTEKQATNYLVKCRLQDSGESPL
;
A
#
# COMPACT_ATOMS: atom_id res chain seq x y z
N MET A 1 -5.89 -2.56 0.76
CA MET A 1 -6.89 -3.08 1.73
C MET A 1 -8.11 -2.13 1.78
N ASN A 2 -9.33 -2.64 2.02
CA ASN A 2 -10.48 -1.78 2.35
C ASN A 2 -10.39 -1.38 3.83
N THR A 3 -10.26 -0.09 4.13
CA THR A 3 -10.10 0.43 5.49
C THR A 3 -11.36 0.33 6.35
N ASP A 4 -12.55 0.18 5.73
CA ASP A 4 -13.81 0.08 6.47
C ASP A 4 -13.87 -1.14 7.38
N ILE A 5 -13.10 -2.21 7.09
CA ILE A 5 -13.06 -3.39 7.96
C ILE A 5 -12.39 -3.11 9.30
N LEU A 6 -11.58 -2.04 9.39
CA LEU A 6 -10.82 -1.71 10.60
C LEU A 6 -11.71 -1.18 11.74
N THR A 7 -12.92 -0.73 11.40
CA THR A 7 -13.93 -0.32 12.39
C THR A 7 -14.76 -1.49 12.90
N GLU A 8 -14.71 -2.65 12.23
CA GLU A 8 -15.45 -3.85 12.65
C GLU A 8 -14.75 -4.50 13.85
N ALA A 9 -15.54 -4.74 14.91
CA ALA A 9 -15.05 -5.41 16.13
C ALA A 9 -14.55 -6.83 15.82
N ASP A 10 -15.34 -7.59 15.04
CA ASP A 10 -15.01 -8.95 14.59
C ASP A 10 -13.62 -9.02 13.93
N TYR A 11 -13.34 -8.13 12.97
CA TYR A 11 -12.01 -8.04 12.35
C TYR A 11 -10.92 -7.72 13.36
N SER A 12 -11.17 -6.75 14.24
CA SER A 12 -10.18 -6.26 15.22
C SER A 12 -9.80 -7.34 16.23
N GLU A 13 -10.77 -8.09 16.74
CA GLU A 13 -10.56 -9.19 17.70
C GLU A 13 -9.83 -10.35 17.05
N GLN A 14 -10.29 -10.77 15.86
CA GLN A 14 -9.66 -11.83 15.08
C GLN A 14 -8.22 -11.49 14.69
N PHE A 15 -7.95 -10.23 14.33
CA PHE A 15 -6.60 -9.76 14.04
C PHE A 15 -5.70 -9.90 15.27
N LYS A 16 -6.12 -9.33 16.42
CA LYS A 16 -5.34 -9.37 17.67
C LYS A 16 -5.02 -10.81 18.09
N ALA A 17 -6.02 -11.69 18.06
CA ALA A 17 -5.84 -13.10 18.43
C ALA A 17 -4.81 -13.80 17.51
N ARG A 18 -4.91 -13.60 16.19
CA ARG A 18 -3.95 -14.17 15.23
C ARG A 18 -2.56 -13.56 15.41
N TYR A 19 -2.48 -12.25 15.62
CA TYR A 19 -1.22 -11.54 15.77
C TYR A 19 -0.43 -12.05 16.98
N GLU A 20 -1.06 -12.28 18.12
CA GLU A 20 -0.38 -12.89 19.28
C GLU A 20 0.21 -14.27 18.92
N GLY A 21 -0.50 -15.09 18.15
CA GLY A 21 0.04 -16.34 17.63
C GLY A 21 1.19 -16.18 16.64
N TRP A 22 1.24 -15.08 15.87
CA TRP A 22 2.38 -14.80 14.98
C TRP A 22 3.59 -14.28 15.74
N ARG A 23 3.39 -13.58 16.86
CA ARG A 23 4.47 -13.11 17.73
C ARG A 23 5.25 -14.26 18.35
N THR A 24 4.58 -15.36 18.72
CA THR A 24 5.26 -16.54 19.28
C THR A 24 6.20 -17.21 18.29
N LEU A 25 6.04 -16.97 16.98
CA LEU A 25 6.91 -17.51 15.94
C LEU A 25 8.18 -16.66 15.74
N LYS A 26 8.26 -15.47 16.33
CA LYS A 26 9.38 -14.54 16.17
C LYS A 26 10.76 -15.18 16.38
N PRO A 27 10.99 -16.05 17.39
CA PRO A 27 12.30 -16.70 17.59
C PRO A 27 12.74 -17.64 16.46
N ALA A 28 11.85 -18.04 15.55
CA ALA A 28 12.16 -18.94 14.45
C ALA A 28 12.79 -18.24 13.23
N PHE A 29 12.88 -16.91 13.23
CA PHE A 29 13.40 -16.12 12.12
C PHE A 29 14.83 -15.64 12.37
N SER A 30 15.61 -15.50 11.31
CA SER A 30 17.01 -15.07 11.39
C SER A 30 17.14 -13.58 11.75
N SER A 31 16.13 -12.77 11.45
CA SER A 31 16.10 -11.35 11.78
C SER A 31 14.67 -10.82 12.01
N ASP A 32 14.58 -9.71 12.75
CA ASP A 32 13.31 -8.99 12.96
C ASP A 32 12.70 -8.48 11.64
N ILE A 33 13.53 -8.18 10.63
CA ILE A 33 13.07 -7.71 9.32
C ILE A 33 12.38 -8.84 8.57
N GLU A 34 13.01 -10.02 8.50
CA GLU A 34 12.43 -11.21 7.87
C GLU A 34 11.12 -11.62 8.55
N TRP A 35 11.10 -11.61 9.88
CA TRP A 35 9.89 -11.86 10.65
C TRP A 35 8.79 -10.84 10.32
N TRP A 36 9.13 -9.55 10.27
CA TRP A 36 8.15 -8.51 9.97
C TRP A 36 7.62 -8.61 8.52
N ASP A 37 8.45 -8.99 7.56
CA ASP A 37 8.02 -9.25 6.19
C ASP A 37 7.03 -10.42 6.10
N ASP A 38 7.28 -11.51 6.84
CA ASP A 38 6.32 -12.62 6.97
C ASP A 38 5.00 -12.18 7.62
N VAL A 39 5.08 -11.40 8.70
CA VAL A 39 3.90 -10.83 9.36
C VAL A 39 3.07 -9.97 8.41
N LYS A 40 3.70 -9.10 7.60
CA LYS A 40 2.99 -8.31 6.58
C LYS A 40 2.28 -9.20 5.55
N SER A 41 2.91 -10.30 5.13
CA SER A 41 2.29 -11.29 4.25
C SER A 41 1.07 -11.94 4.89
N ARG A 42 1.16 -12.33 6.17
CA ARG A 42 0.04 -12.90 6.94
C ARG A 42 -1.10 -11.91 7.14
N ILE A 43 -0.80 -10.64 7.42
CA ILE A 43 -1.80 -9.55 7.50
C ILE A 43 -2.59 -9.50 6.20
N LYS A 44 -1.87 -9.50 5.06
CA LYS A 44 -2.50 -9.48 3.73
C LYS A 44 -3.39 -10.70 3.52
N GLN A 45 -2.88 -11.90 3.77
CA GLN A 45 -3.64 -13.14 3.61
C GLN A 45 -4.90 -13.15 4.48
N PHE A 46 -4.77 -12.91 5.77
CA PHE A 46 -5.90 -12.84 6.71
C PHE A 46 -6.94 -11.80 6.27
N THR A 47 -6.48 -10.63 5.86
CA THR A 47 -7.36 -9.55 5.39
C THR A 47 -8.15 -9.96 4.15
N VAL A 48 -7.51 -10.64 3.19
CA VAL A 48 -8.17 -11.14 1.98
C VAL A 48 -9.22 -12.18 2.35
N GLU A 49 -8.86 -13.17 3.18
CA GLU A 49 -9.77 -14.21 3.66
C GLU A 49 -10.99 -13.60 4.37
N TYR A 50 -10.75 -12.66 5.29
CA TYR A 50 -11.82 -11.94 5.99
C TYR A 50 -12.73 -11.18 5.01
N CYS A 51 -12.16 -10.45 4.05
CA CYS A 51 -12.95 -9.70 3.07
C CYS A 51 -13.80 -10.62 2.19
N VAL A 52 -13.26 -11.78 1.79
CA VAL A 52 -14.01 -12.79 1.02
C VAL A 52 -15.15 -13.36 1.86
N ALA A 53 -14.89 -13.74 3.11
CA ALA A 53 -15.92 -14.24 4.03
C ALA A 53 -16.99 -13.17 4.31
N ARG A 54 -16.59 -11.92 4.56
CA ARG A 54 -17.48 -10.75 4.71
C ARG A 54 -18.37 -10.55 3.49
N ALA A 55 -17.83 -10.68 2.28
CA ALA A 55 -18.60 -10.56 1.04
C ALA A 55 -19.61 -11.70 0.88
N ARG A 56 -19.26 -12.93 1.30
CA ARG A 56 -20.18 -14.09 1.31
C ARG A 56 -21.32 -13.87 2.31
N ARG A 57 -21.01 -13.54 3.57
CA ARG A 57 -22.00 -13.24 4.62
C ARG A 57 -23.02 -12.19 4.16
N ARG A 58 -22.54 -11.07 3.59
CA ARG A 58 -23.41 -10.00 3.06
C ARG A 58 -24.30 -10.45 1.90
N ARG A 59 -23.82 -11.37 1.05
CA ARG A 59 -24.61 -11.92 -0.06
C ARG A 59 -25.71 -12.85 0.46
N GLU A 60 -25.39 -13.70 1.44
CA GLU A 60 -26.35 -14.59 2.08
C GLU A 60 -27.44 -13.80 2.82
N GLU A 61 -27.04 -12.77 3.56
CA GLU A 61 -27.96 -11.84 4.22
C GLU A 61 -28.88 -11.15 3.20
N PHE A 62 -28.34 -10.65 2.10
CA PHE A 62 -29.15 -10.08 1.01
C PHE A 62 -30.18 -11.07 0.45
N LEU A 63 -29.78 -12.32 0.20
CA LEU A 63 -30.70 -13.35 -0.30
C LEU A 63 -31.78 -13.70 0.73
N SER A 64 -31.43 -13.72 2.02
CA SER A 64 -32.38 -13.90 3.12
C SER A 64 -33.41 -12.76 3.16
N LEU A 65 -32.95 -11.50 3.03
CA LEU A 65 -33.82 -10.34 2.95
C LEU A 65 -34.78 -10.41 1.76
N CYS A 66 -34.30 -10.80 0.57
CA CYS A 66 -35.18 -10.99 -0.61
C CYS A 66 -36.23 -12.09 -0.40
N SER A 67 -35.93 -13.12 0.39
CA SER A 67 -36.92 -14.15 0.72
C SER A 67 -37.95 -13.65 1.75
N ARG A 68 -37.54 -12.83 2.72
CA ARG A 68 -38.44 -12.21 3.71
C ARG A 68 -39.38 -11.17 3.08
N GLU A 69 -38.87 -10.34 2.17
CA GLU A 69 -39.66 -9.34 1.46
C GLU A 69 -40.77 -10.00 0.63
N ARG A 70 -40.46 -11.10 -0.07
CA ARG A 70 -41.46 -11.92 -0.79
C ARG A 70 -42.56 -12.47 0.12
N ASN A 71 -42.29 -12.62 1.41
CA ASN A 71 -43.25 -13.06 2.41
C ASN A 71 -43.99 -11.88 3.10
N GLY A 72 -43.84 -10.65 2.60
CA GLY A 72 -44.56 -9.46 3.07
C GLY A 72 -43.84 -8.62 4.13
N ASP A 73 -42.55 -8.88 4.42
CA ASP A 73 -41.78 -8.10 5.39
C ASP A 73 -41.33 -6.74 4.81
N SER A 74 -42.05 -5.67 5.16
CA SER A 74 -41.72 -4.31 4.72
C SER A 74 -40.36 -3.80 5.25
N ALA A 75 -39.88 -4.30 6.39
CA ALA A 75 -38.56 -3.92 6.90
C ALA A 75 -37.42 -4.50 6.05
N ALA A 76 -37.65 -5.67 5.45
CA ALA A 76 -36.69 -6.27 4.52
C ALA A 76 -36.50 -5.43 3.25
N LEU A 77 -37.56 -4.77 2.75
CA LEU A 77 -37.48 -3.86 1.61
C LEU A 77 -36.52 -2.70 1.87
N HIS A 78 -36.60 -2.08 3.05
CA HIS A 78 -35.71 -0.97 3.42
C HIS A 78 -34.24 -1.44 3.49
N ALA A 79 -33.97 -2.60 4.10
CA ALA A 79 -32.63 -3.17 4.18
C ALA A 79 -32.05 -3.55 2.80
N ILE A 80 -32.88 -4.08 1.89
CA ILE A 80 -32.50 -4.34 0.49
C ILE A 80 -32.08 -3.04 -0.20
N GLN A 81 -32.85 -1.97 -0.04
CA GLN A 81 -32.54 -0.68 -0.64
C GLN A 81 -31.19 -0.14 -0.14
N GLN A 82 -30.95 -0.19 1.17
CA GLN A 82 -29.66 0.22 1.75
C GLN A 82 -28.48 -0.58 1.19
N TYR A 83 -28.63 -1.90 1.03
CA TYR A 83 -27.58 -2.75 0.43
C TYR A 83 -27.27 -2.36 -1.02
N LEU A 84 -28.31 -2.09 -1.82
CA LEU A 84 -28.15 -1.65 -3.21
C LEU A 84 -27.51 -0.27 -3.30
N ASP A 85 -27.86 0.66 -2.42
CA ASP A 85 -27.26 2.00 -2.35
C ASP A 85 -25.77 1.94 -2.01
N GLN A 86 -25.35 1.05 -1.09
CA GLN A 86 -23.92 0.81 -0.81
C GLN A 86 -23.17 0.25 -2.03
N LYS A 87 -23.75 -0.73 -2.74
CA LYS A 87 -23.16 -1.28 -3.97
C LYS A 87 -23.03 -0.20 -5.05
N LEU A 88 -24.05 0.63 -5.19
CA LEU A 88 -24.04 1.76 -6.11
C LEU A 88 -22.95 2.76 -5.77
N HIS A 89 -22.85 3.17 -4.50
CA HIS A 89 -21.84 4.12 -4.05
C HIS A 89 -20.43 3.64 -4.44
N GLY A 90 -20.13 2.36 -4.20
CA GLY A 90 -18.86 1.77 -4.62
C GLY A 90 -18.62 1.82 -6.15
N ALA A 91 -19.66 1.61 -6.95
CA ALA A 91 -19.57 1.74 -8.41
C ALA A 91 -19.31 3.19 -8.85
N ARG A 92 -19.98 4.16 -8.22
CA ARG A 92 -19.78 5.61 -8.49
C ARG A 92 -18.35 6.05 -8.22
N VAL A 93 -17.79 5.64 -7.07
CA VAL A 93 -16.40 5.96 -6.70
C VAL A 93 -15.42 5.42 -7.75
N ARG A 94 -15.58 4.16 -8.19
CA ARG A 94 -14.69 3.56 -9.20
C ARG A 94 -14.81 4.21 -10.57
N ALA A 95 -16.01 4.59 -10.97
CA ALA A 95 -16.26 5.24 -12.26
C ALA A 95 -15.95 6.74 -12.27
N ARG A 96 -15.70 7.35 -11.09
CA ARG A 96 -15.58 8.80 -10.90
C ARG A 96 -16.78 9.59 -11.47
N VAL A 97 -17.98 9.02 -11.36
CA VAL A 97 -19.22 9.65 -11.82
C VAL A 97 -19.93 10.27 -10.62
N GLN A 98 -20.13 11.59 -10.66
CA GLN A 98 -21.08 12.28 -9.79
C GLN A 98 -22.46 12.16 -10.44
N ALA A 99 -23.26 11.18 -10.00
CA ALA A 99 -24.64 11.05 -10.43
C ALA A 99 -25.57 11.46 -9.28
N GLU A 100 -26.33 12.53 -9.47
CA GLU A 100 -27.39 12.97 -8.54
C GLU A 100 -28.64 12.07 -8.65
N GLU A 101 -28.83 11.38 -9.78
CA GLU A 101 -29.97 10.50 -10.03
C GLU A 101 -29.78 9.06 -9.50
N LYS A 102 -30.92 8.41 -9.18
CA LYS A 102 -31.01 6.98 -8.88
C LYS A 102 -30.40 6.14 -10.02
N PRO A 103 -29.78 4.99 -9.74
CA PRO A 103 -29.01 4.26 -10.73
C PRO A 103 -29.89 3.62 -11.81
N THR A 104 -29.82 4.18 -13.01
CA THR A 104 -30.48 3.64 -14.21
C THR A 104 -29.57 2.62 -14.94
N ILE A 105 -30.12 1.81 -15.85
CA ILE A 105 -29.33 0.93 -16.76
C ILE A 105 -28.22 1.72 -17.48
N LYS A 106 -28.49 2.98 -17.83
CA LYS A 106 -27.52 3.93 -18.41
C LYS A 106 -26.29 4.11 -17.53
N PHE A 107 -26.47 4.29 -16.20
CA PHE A 107 -25.36 4.42 -15.26
C PHE A 107 -24.42 3.21 -15.31
N TYR A 108 -24.95 1.98 -15.25
CA TYR A 108 -24.12 0.78 -15.30
C TYR A 108 -23.38 0.62 -16.64
N ARG A 109 -23.99 1.05 -17.76
CA ARG A 109 -23.33 1.11 -19.06
C ARG A 109 -22.18 2.12 -19.07
N ASP A 110 -22.41 3.31 -18.51
CA ASP A 110 -21.39 4.37 -18.43
C ASP A 110 -20.21 3.95 -17.54
N VAL A 111 -20.47 3.30 -16.39
CA VAL A 111 -19.41 2.71 -15.55
C VAL A 111 -18.58 1.68 -16.31
N THR A 112 -19.23 0.81 -17.08
CA THR A 112 -18.55 -0.24 -17.87
C THR A 112 -17.74 0.36 -19.00
N LYS A 113 -18.32 1.33 -19.73
CA LYS A 113 -17.66 2.07 -20.81
C LYS A 113 -16.43 2.81 -20.30
N TYR A 114 -16.53 3.46 -19.14
CA TYR A 114 -15.42 4.19 -18.53
C TYR A 114 -14.20 3.29 -18.25
N ALA A 115 -14.43 2.06 -17.79
CA ALA A 115 -13.36 1.09 -17.58
C ALA A 115 -12.68 0.68 -18.89
N ILE A 116 -13.47 0.51 -19.97
CA ILE A 116 -12.97 0.16 -21.31
C ILE A 116 -12.19 1.34 -21.93
N ASP A 117 -12.71 2.55 -21.84
CA ASP A 117 -12.13 3.75 -22.47
C ASP A 117 -10.78 4.13 -21.86
N ARG A 118 -10.54 3.80 -20.59
CA ARG A 118 -9.26 4.04 -19.90
C ARG A 118 -8.19 2.98 -20.16
N ARG A 119 -8.52 1.89 -20.84
CA ARG A 119 -7.52 0.91 -21.23
C ARG A 119 -6.58 1.54 -22.27
N ILE A 120 -5.28 1.41 -22.07
CA ILE A 120 -4.28 1.81 -23.06
C ILE A 120 -4.46 0.87 -24.26
N LYS A 121 -4.93 1.43 -25.39
CA LYS A 121 -5.27 0.66 -26.60
C LYS A 121 -4.06 0.45 -27.51
N ALA A 122 -3.10 1.35 -27.43
CA ALA A 122 -1.87 1.30 -28.21
C ALA A 122 -0.80 2.19 -27.57
N VAL A 123 0.46 1.87 -27.80
CA VAL A 123 1.61 2.72 -27.47
C VAL A 123 2.54 2.79 -28.68
N ARG A 124 3.38 3.82 -28.72
CA ARG A 124 4.43 3.95 -29.73
C ARG A 124 5.76 3.54 -29.11
N ASP A 125 6.49 2.65 -29.77
CA ASP A 125 7.83 2.26 -29.32
C ASP A 125 8.91 3.28 -29.73
N VAL A 126 10.14 3.02 -29.31
CA VAL A 126 11.31 3.86 -29.58
C VAL A 126 11.65 4.00 -31.07
N HIS A 127 11.20 3.06 -31.90
CA HIS A 127 11.37 3.09 -33.36
C HIS A 127 10.21 3.80 -34.06
N GLY A 128 9.23 4.30 -33.30
CA GLY A 128 8.06 4.96 -33.83
C GLY A 128 6.94 4.01 -34.27
N THR A 129 7.06 2.69 -34.04
CA THR A 129 6.05 1.69 -34.42
C THR A 129 4.94 1.64 -33.38
N VAL A 130 3.69 1.48 -33.84
CA VAL A 130 2.52 1.45 -32.96
C VAL A 130 2.22 0.01 -32.55
N GLN A 131 2.41 -0.28 -31.27
CA GLN A 131 2.10 -1.56 -30.65
C GLN A 131 0.67 -1.55 -30.10
N LYS A 132 -0.09 -2.62 -30.39
CA LYS A 132 -1.49 -2.80 -29.94
C LYS A 132 -1.69 -4.07 -29.13
N ASP A 133 -0.76 -5.02 -29.24
CA ASP A 133 -0.82 -6.25 -28.45
C ASP A 133 -0.52 -5.94 -26.97
N PRO A 134 -1.26 -6.51 -26.00
CA PRO A 134 -1.03 -6.27 -24.59
C PRO A 134 0.38 -6.61 -24.10
N LEU A 135 1.01 -7.67 -24.62
CA LEU A 135 2.36 -8.07 -24.21
C LEU A 135 3.39 -7.08 -24.74
N ASP A 136 3.26 -6.67 -26.01
CA ASP A 136 4.13 -5.67 -26.61
C ASP A 136 4.02 -4.30 -25.91
N ILE A 137 2.79 -3.91 -25.52
CA ILE A 137 2.57 -2.69 -24.74
C ILE A 137 3.32 -2.75 -23.40
N VAL A 138 3.30 -3.89 -22.71
CA VAL A 138 4.04 -4.05 -21.44
C VAL A 138 5.55 -3.95 -21.66
N GLU A 139 6.07 -4.59 -22.71
CA GLU A 139 7.52 -4.56 -22.98
C GLU A 139 7.99 -3.14 -23.35
N VAL A 140 7.19 -2.36 -24.07
CA VAL A 140 7.49 -0.95 -24.37
C VAL A 140 7.57 -0.12 -23.07
N PHE A 141 6.61 -0.29 -22.15
CA PHE A 141 6.66 0.41 -20.86
C PHE A 141 7.89 0.02 -20.04
N LYS A 142 8.17 -1.28 -19.97
CA LYS A 142 9.33 -1.81 -19.24
C LYS A 142 10.63 -1.21 -19.79
N THR A 143 10.87 -1.34 -21.10
CA THR A 143 12.07 -0.82 -21.78
C THR A 143 12.23 0.69 -21.55
N PHE A 144 11.15 1.46 -21.69
CA PHE A 144 11.18 2.91 -21.47
C PHE A 144 11.60 3.26 -20.03
N TYR A 145 10.98 2.65 -19.01
CA TYR A 145 11.32 2.95 -17.63
C TYR A 145 12.67 2.40 -17.20
N GLU A 146 13.10 1.25 -17.75
CA GLU A 146 14.46 0.75 -17.57
C GLU A 146 15.49 1.78 -18.06
N GLN A 147 15.31 2.32 -19.28
CA GLN A 147 16.19 3.37 -19.81
C GLN A 147 16.12 4.67 -19.00
N LEU A 148 14.92 5.12 -18.64
CA LEU A 148 14.72 6.35 -17.87
C LEU A 148 15.41 6.33 -16.50
N TYR A 149 15.42 5.16 -15.85
CA TYR A 149 16.06 4.96 -14.54
C TYR A 149 17.46 4.36 -14.62
N THR A 150 18.00 4.17 -15.82
CA THR A 150 19.42 3.84 -16.00
C THR A 150 20.25 5.08 -15.72
N GLN A 151 21.36 4.89 -15.00
CA GLN A 151 22.27 5.98 -14.64
C GLN A 151 22.86 6.59 -15.90
N ALA A 152 22.61 7.88 -16.12
CA ALA A 152 23.27 8.65 -17.15
C ALA A 152 24.70 8.99 -16.71
N ASP A 153 25.60 9.23 -17.68
CA ASP A 153 26.92 9.77 -17.39
C ASP A 153 26.76 11.12 -16.66
N VAL A 154 27.36 11.19 -15.48
CA VAL A 154 27.42 12.40 -14.67
C VAL A 154 28.81 12.99 -14.82
N ASP A 155 28.89 14.27 -15.14
CA ASP A 155 30.14 15.03 -15.03
C ASP A 155 30.50 15.13 -13.54
N GLU A 156 31.44 14.32 -13.10
CA GLU A 156 31.89 14.28 -11.70
C GLU A 156 32.47 15.62 -11.22
N GLY A 157 33.05 16.42 -12.13
CA GLY A 157 33.53 17.76 -11.82
C GLY A 157 32.38 18.73 -11.53
N LEU A 158 31.32 18.69 -12.35
CA LEU A 158 30.10 19.47 -12.09
C LEU A 158 29.40 19.01 -10.81
N HIS A 159 29.29 17.69 -10.60
CA HIS A 159 28.69 17.11 -9.42
C HIS A 159 29.40 17.57 -8.15
N GLN A 160 30.73 17.51 -8.13
CA GLN A 160 31.52 17.98 -7.01
C GLN A 160 31.33 19.48 -6.76
N SER A 161 31.39 20.31 -7.81
CA SER A 161 31.20 21.77 -7.71
C SER A 161 29.81 22.17 -7.17
N LEU A 162 28.76 21.41 -7.52
CA LEU A 162 27.41 21.61 -7.00
C LEU A 162 27.33 21.29 -5.50
N LEU A 163 28.05 20.26 -5.05
CA LEU A 163 28.06 19.81 -3.66
C LEU A 163 29.04 20.59 -2.77
N ASP A 164 30.00 21.33 -3.33
CA ASP A 164 31.01 22.05 -2.55
C ASP A 164 30.43 23.20 -1.70
N ASN A 165 29.25 23.70 -2.04
CA ASN A 165 28.53 24.72 -1.26
C ASN A 165 27.54 24.13 -0.25
N ILE A 166 27.47 22.80 -0.14
CA ILE A 166 26.61 22.12 0.82
C ILE A 166 27.49 21.64 1.97
N ASP A 167 27.21 22.11 3.19
CA ASP A 167 27.83 21.55 4.40
C ASP A 167 27.54 20.04 4.47
N LYS A 168 28.56 19.24 4.22
CA LYS A 168 28.45 17.79 4.01
C LYS A 168 28.12 17.04 5.30
N THR A 169 28.09 17.72 6.45
CA THR A 169 27.90 17.05 7.74
C THR A 169 27.06 17.89 8.71
N PRO A 170 25.97 17.33 9.25
CA PRO A 170 25.27 17.95 10.37
C PRO A 170 26.20 18.13 11.57
N SER A 171 25.93 19.14 12.40
CA SER A 171 26.59 19.30 13.71
C SER A 171 26.53 18.00 14.52
N LYS A 172 27.59 17.69 15.28
CA LYS A 172 27.70 16.48 16.10
C LYS A 172 26.45 16.22 16.95
N GLU A 173 25.90 17.26 17.59
CA GLU A 173 24.67 17.18 18.40
C GLU A 173 23.44 16.69 17.61
N LYS A 174 23.28 17.15 16.36
CA LYS A 174 22.19 16.69 15.47
C LYS A 174 22.42 15.25 15.03
N ASN A 175 23.67 14.88 14.74
CA ASN A 175 24.02 13.50 14.40
C ASN A 175 23.81 12.55 15.58
N ASP A 176 24.16 12.95 16.79
CA ASP A 176 23.96 12.15 18.00
C ASP A 176 22.46 11.96 18.28
N GLY A 177 21.65 13.01 18.07
CA GLY A 177 20.19 12.93 18.12
C GLY A 177 19.60 11.98 17.08
N LEU A 178 19.99 12.12 15.81
CA LEU A 178 19.54 11.25 14.70
C LEU A 178 20.05 9.80 14.81
N GLY A 179 21.19 9.61 15.47
CA GLY A 179 21.80 8.31 15.69
C GLY A 179 21.25 7.56 16.91
N SER A 180 20.42 8.22 17.72
CA SER A 180 19.80 7.61 18.89
C SER A 180 18.75 6.54 18.50
N PRO A 181 18.53 5.50 19.33
CA PRO A 181 17.55 4.48 19.01
C PRO A 181 16.14 5.05 18.92
N LEU A 182 15.43 4.73 17.83
CA LEU A 182 14.03 5.14 17.64
C LEU A 182 13.17 4.65 18.82
N THR A 183 12.47 5.59 19.45
CA THR A 183 11.56 5.30 20.56
C THR A 183 10.15 4.96 20.06
N VAL A 184 9.40 4.22 20.87
CA VAL A 184 7.99 3.89 20.56
C VAL A 184 7.12 5.15 20.51
N ASP A 185 7.43 6.15 21.33
CA ASP A 185 6.73 7.44 21.34
C ASP A 185 6.97 8.24 20.04
N GLU A 186 8.21 8.27 19.54
CA GLU A 186 8.51 8.87 18.24
C GLU A 186 7.78 8.14 17.10
N LEU A 187 7.77 6.81 17.12
CA LEU A 187 7.04 6.01 16.15
C LEU A 187 5.53 6.32 16.22
N TRP A 188 4.97 6.42 17.43
CA TRP A 188 3.57 6.75 17.65
C TRP A 188 3.22 8.15 17.11
N LYS A 189 4.04 9.15 17.44
CA LYS A 189 3.90 10.53 16.95
C LYS A 189 4.00 10.59 15.43
N ALA A 190 4.92 9.83 14.83
CA ALA A 190 5.08 9.76 13.38
C ALA A 190 3.84 9.17 12.71
N VAL A 191 3.38 8.00 13.15
CA VAL A 191 2.18 7.33 12.63
C VAL A 191 0.94 8.20 12.82
N ALA A 192 0.79 8.88 13.96
CA ALA A 192 -0.32 9.78 14.22
C ALA A 192 -0.39 10.93 13.21
N LYS A 193 0.76 11.53 12.87
CA LYS A 193 0.89 12.64 11.92
C LYS A 193 0.71 12.23 10.45
N MET A 194 0.84 10.96 10.10
CA MET A 194 0.67 10.49 8.72
C MET A 194 -0.77 10.75 8.22
N LYS A 195 -0.90 11.22 6.98
CA LYS A 195 -2.20 11.55 6.36
C LYS A 195 -2.93 10.27 5.90
N GLY A 196 -4.20 10.14 6.31
CA GLY A 196 -5.08 9.07 5.85
C GLY A 196 -5.58 9.25 4.41
N GLY A 197 -6.20 8.20 3.87
CA GLY A 197 -6.76 8.17 2.51
C GLY A 197 -5.70 8.17 1.41
N LYS A 198 -4.46 7.80 1.73
CA LYS A 198 -3.37 7.64 0.76
C LYS A 198 -3.33 6.20 0.24
N ALA A 199 -2.79 6.03 -0.97
CA ALA A 199 -2.53 4.71 -1.49
C ALA A 199 -1.50 3.99 -0.58
N PRO A 200 -1.73 2.72 -0.23
CA PRO A 200 -0.77 1.95 0.54
C PRO A 200 0.50 1.70 -0.28
N GLY A 201 1.59 1.36 0.42
CA GLY A 201 2.86 0.97 -0.22
C GLY A 201 2.79 -0.39 -0.91
N SER A 202 3.95 -0.93 -1.28
CA SER A 202 4.08 -2.25 -1.91
C SER A 202 3.55 -3.41 -1.04
N ASP A 203 3.52 -3.22 0.28
CA ASP A 203 2.95 -4.16 1.24
C ASP A 203 1.40 -4.21 1.19
N GLY A 204 0.75 -3.18 0.63
CA GLY A 204 -0.70 -3.06 0.58
C GLY A 204 -1.37 -2.72 1.92
N ILE A 205 -0.60 -2.39 2.96
CA ILE A 205 -1.07 -2.05 4.30
C ILE A 205 -1.17 -0.51 4.43
N PRO A 206 -2.38 0.04 4.55
CA PRO A 206 -2.59 1.49 4.64
C PRO A 206 -2.30 2.01 6.05
N VAL A 207 -2.08 3.32 6.17
CA VAL A 207 -1.76 4.00 7.44
C VAL A 207 -2.84 3.80 8.51
N GLU A 208 -4.11 3.69 8.12
CA GLU A 208 -5.24 3.48 9.01
C GLU A 208 -5.09 2.19 9.82
N PHE A 209 -4.47 1.16 9.24
CA PHE A 209 -4.16 -0.07 9.95
C PHE A 209 -3.18 0.18 11.08
N TYR A 210 -2.07 0.86 10.78
CA TYR A 210 -1.04 1.18 11.77
C TYR A 210 -1.61 2.06 12.87
N LYS A 211 -2.44 3.06 12.54
CA LYS A 211 -3.15 3.87 13.53
C LYS A 211 -4.09 3.04 14.41
N ARG A 212 -4.82 2.11 13.82
CA ARG A 212 -5.80 1.25 14.52
C ARG A 212 -5.14 0.25 15.46
N PHE A 213 -4.04 -0.37 15.03
CA PHE A 213 -3.38 -1.46 15.73
C PHE A 213 -2.04 -1.08 16.34
N MET A 214 -1.75 0.21 16.51
CA MET A 214 -0.50 0.68 17.09
C MET A 214 -0.23 0.08 18.49
N GLY A 215 -1.26 -0.07 19.32
CA GLY A 215 -1.14 -0.71 20.63
C GLY A 215 -0.85 -2.22 20.57
N THR A 216 -1.03 -2.86 19.41
CA THR A 216 -0.79 -4.28 19.20
C THR A 216 0.55 -4.52 18.49
N VAL A 217 0.82 -3.84 17.38
CA VAL A 217 2.01 -4.06 16.56
C VAL A 217 3.18 -3.11 16.89
N GLY A 218 2.90 -2.00 17.59
CA GLY A 218 3.84 -0.88 17.73
C GLY A 218 5.13 -1.20 18.46
N HIS A 219 5.09 -2.12 19.43
CA HIS A 219 6.29 -2.57 20.14
C HIS A 219 7.22 -3.36 19.22
N ASP A 220 6.66 -4.14 18.29
CA ASP A 220 7.43 -5.04 17.45
C ASP A 220 7.84 -4.41 16.11
N LEU A 221 7.30 -3.22 15.79
CA LEU A 221 7.73 -2.36 14.68
C LEU A 221 9.10 -1.72 14.90
N ARG A 222 9.69 -1.86 16.09
CA ARG A 222 11.01 -1.31 16.40
C ARG A 222 12.06 -2.03 15.55
N PRO A 223 12.70 -1.38 14.57
CA PRO A 223 13.81 -2.02 13.88
C PRO A 223 14.98 -2.17 14.87
N PRO A 224 15.63 -3.33 14.95
CA PRO A 224 16.95 -3.40 15.54
C PRO A 224 17.87 -2.53 14.67
N ARG A 225 18.73 -1.73 15.30
CA ARG A 225 19.79 -0.99 14.61
C ARG A 225 20.72 -2.04 14.00
N THR A 226 20.47 -2.43 12.76
CA THR A 226 21.48 -3.12 11.98
C THR A 226 22.38 -2.04 11.40
N GLU A 227 23.69 -2.16 11.63
CA GLU A 227 24.71 -1.34 10.95
C GLU A 227 24.47 -1.25 9.43
N LYS A 228 23.77 -2.25 8.86
CA LYS A 228 23.32 -2.30 7.47
C LYS A 228 22.38 -1.17 7.01
N GLN A 229 21.58 -0.57 7.89
CA GLN A 229 20.75 0.59 7.50
C GLN A 229 21.54 1.89 7.48
N ALA A 230 22.57 2.02 8.33
CA ALA A 230 23.53 3.10 8.24
C ALA A 230 24.37 2.95 6.96
N THR A 231 24.78 1.74 6.60
CA THR A 231 25.55 1.51 5.39
C THR A 231 24.72 1.59 4.10
N ASN A 232 23.44 1.21 4.01
CA ASN A 232 22.72 1.37 2.73
C ASN A 232 22.42 2.83 2.34
N TYR A 233 22.38 3.76 3.30
CA TYR A 233 22.33 5.20 2.99
C TYR A 233 23.73 5.85 2.90
N LEU A 234 24.77 5.28 3.52
CA LEU A 234 26.14 5.82 3.50
C LEU A 234 27.09 5.15 2.49
N VAL A 235 26.80 3.93 2.01
CA VAL A 235 27.66 3.17 1.07
C VAL A 235 27.49 3.67 -0.36
N LYS A 236 26.36 4.32 -0.70
CA LYS A 236 26.28 5.09 -1.94
C LYS A 236 27.21 6.32 -1.96
N CYS A 237 27.76 6.73 -0.82
CA CYS A 237 28.72 7.84 -0.74
C CYS A 237 30.17 7.40 -0.45
N ARG A 238 30.46 6.10 -0.28
CA ARG A 238 31.79 5.65 0.18
C ARG A 238 32.47 4.59 -0.67
N LEU A 239 31.88 4.19 -1.82
CA LEU A 239 32.52 3.26 -2.77
C LEU A 239 33.32 3.94 -3.90
N GLN A 240 33.66 5.23 -3.78
CA GLN A 240 34.56 5.93 -4.72
C GLN A 240 35.95 6.29 -4.12
N ASP A 241 36.21 6.02 -2.85
CA ASP A 241 37.43 6.51 -2.16
C ASP A 241 38.50 5.44 -1.81
N SER A 242 38.48 4.26 -2.43
CA SER A 242 39.59 3.29 -2.25
C SER A 242 40.10 2.78 -3.58
N GLY A 243 40.80 3.66 -4.31
CA GLY A 243 41.76 3.26 -5.32
C GLY A 243 43.07 2.85 -4.64
N GLU A 244 43.23 1.56 -4.35
CA GLU A 244 44.56 0.96 -4.25
C GLU A 244 44.96 0.47 -5.65
N SER A 245 45.95 1.12 -6.25
CA SER A 245 46.61 0.67 -7.47
C SER A 245 47.49 -0.55 -7.17
N PRO A 246 47.38 -1.66 -7.92
CA PRO A 246 48.44 -2.66 -7.96
C PRO A 246 49.52 -2.20 -8.96
N LEU A 247 50.77 -2.18 -8.49
CA LEU A 247 51.93 -2.45 -9.34
C LEU A 247 51.97 -3.94 -9.69
#